data_AF-A0A2E2ISJ8-F1
#
_entry.id   AF-A0A2E2ISJ8-F1
#
_cell.length_a   1.000
_cell.length_b   1.000
_cell.length_c   1.000
_cell.angle_alpha   90.00
_cell.angle_beta   90.00
_cell.angle_gamma   90.00
#
_symmetry.space_group_name_H-M   'P 1'
#
loop_
_entity.id
_entity.type
_entity.pdbx_description
1 polymer ?
#
loop_
_entity_poly.entity_id
_entity_poly.type
_entity_poly.pdbx_seq_one_letter_code
_entity_poly.pdbx_strand_id
1 'polypeptide(L)'
;MNPQSPPKPPTVYLVEDDRELREAAQQSLELEGLEVAAFPDARSAYAALSPEFAGVIVTDVRMPGVDGIEFFQQVRELDPELPVILVTGHGDVAMAVEAMRNGAAD
;
A
#
# COMPACT_ATOMS: atom_id res chain seq x y z
N MET A 1 26.67 -21.18 2.59
CA MET A 1 26.54 -19.74 2.26
C MET A 1 25.48 -19.65 1.18
N ASN A 2 24.24 -19.28 1.54
CA ASN A 2 23.20 -19.06 0.54
C ASN A 2 23.44 -17.68 -0.07
N PRO A 3 23.53 -17.54 -1.41
CA PRO A 3 23.54 -16.22 -2.03
C PRO A 3 22.16 -15.60 -1.78
N GLN A 4 22.11 -14.58 -0.93
CA GLN A 4 20.87 -13.85 -0.66
C GLN A 4 20.44 -13.20 -1.98
N SER A 5 19.23 -13.55 -2.42
CA SER A 5 18.54 -12.96 -3.56
C SER A 5 18.59 -11.42 -3.51
N PRO A 6 18.53 -10.72 -4.65
CA PRO A 6 18.44 -9.26 -4.67
C PRO A 6 17.30 -8.79 -3.75
N PRO A 7 17.43 -7.61 -3.09
CA PRO A 7 16.37 -7.05 -2.27
C PRO A 7 15.09 -7.02 -3.09
N LYS A 8 13.99 -7.53 -2.52
CA LYS A 8 12.70 -7.56 -3.20
C LYS A 8 12.25 -6.11 -3.41
N PRO A 9 11.50 -5.81 -4.48
CA PRO A 9 10.82 -4.53 -4.55
C PRO A 9 9.85 -4.43 -3.36
N PRO A 10 9.63 -3.22 -2.81
CA PRO A 10 8.75 -3.03 -1.68
C PRO A 10 7.38 -3.68 -1.93
N THR A 11 7.07 -4.59 -1.01
CA THR A 11 5.79 -5.27 -0.76
C THR A 11 4.56 -4.39 -0.99
N VAL A 12 4.62 -3.23 -0.35
CA VAL A 12 3.45 -2.46 0.06
C VAL A 12 3.70 -0.97 -0.12
N TYR A 13 2.81 -0.31 -0.85
CA TYR A 13 2.70 1.15 -0.86
C TYR A 13 1.61 1.56 0.10
N LEU A 14 1.97 2.18 1.22
CA LEU A 14 1.03 2.68 2.23
C LEU A 14 0.76 4.17 1.98
N VAL A 15 -0.50 4.57 1.82
CA VAL A 15 -0.92 5.96 1.61
C VAL A 15 -1.81 6.40 2.75
N GLU A 16 -1.32 7.34 3.54
CA GLU A 16 -1.95 7.82 4.77
C GLU A 16 -1.54 9.27 5.03
N ASP A 17 -2.52 10.17 5.17
CA ASP A 17 -2.29 11.60 5.34
C ASP A 17 -1.90 11.97 6.78
N ASP A 18 -2.41 11.22 7.77
CA ASP A 18 -2.02 11.41 9.16
C ASP A 18 -0.62 10.81 9.41
N ARG A 19 0.32 11.66 9.80
CA ARG A 19 1.71 11.24 10.02
C ARG A 19 1.85 10.17 11.11
N GLU A 20 1.13 10.32 12.22
CA GLU A 20 1.25 9.40 13.36
C GLU A 20 0.66 8.03 13.00
N LEU A 21 -0.49 8.03 12.32
CA LEU A 21 -1.12 6.80 11.83
C LEU A 21 -0.26 6.12 10.77
N ARG A 22 0.32 6.88 9.84
CA ARG A 22 1.21 6.36 8.79
C ARG A 22 2.45 5.70 9.40
N GLU A 23 3.10 6.35 10.35
CA GLU A 23 4.29 5.80 11.02
C GLU A 23 3.95 4.52 11.79
N ALA A 24 2.82 4.49 12.51
CA ALA A 24 2.37 3.30 13.23
C ALA A 24 2.01 2.13 12.30
N ALA A 25 1.28 2.40 11.21
CA ALA A 25 0.89 1.40 10.22
C ALA A 25 2.11 0.85 9.45
N GLN A 26 3.05 1.72 9.06
CA GLN A 26 4.31 1.32 8.44
C GLN A 26 5.09 0.37 9.37
N GLN A 27 5.30 0.76 10.63
CA GLN A 27 6.00 -0.08 11.60
C GLN A 27 5.31 -1.43 11.81
N SER A 28 3.98 -1.46 11.87
CA SER A 28 3.21 -2.70 12.02
C SER A 28 3.43 -3.64 10.85
N LEU A 29 3.41 -3.12 9.62
CA LEU A 29 3.65 -3.90 8.40
C LEU A 29 5.11 -4.40 8.32
N GLU A 30 6.07 -3.55 8.68
CA GLU A 30 7.50 -3.91 8.71
C GLU A 30 7.80 -5.00 9.75
N LEU A 31 7.13 -4.97 10.91
CA LEU A 31 7.24 -6.02 11.94
C LEU A 31 6.76 -7.39 11.43
N GLU A 32 5.81 -7.41 10.50
CA GLU A 32 5.34 -8.62 9.83
C GLU A 32 6.28 -9.09 8.70
N GLY A 33 7.43 -8.42 8.52
CA GLY A 33 8.48 -8.76 7.55
C GLY A 33 8.23 -8.23 6.14
N LEU A 34 7.31 -7.27 5.98
CA LEU A 34 7.00 -6.64 4.69
C LEU A 34 7.91 -5.43 4.45
N GLU A 35 8.33 -5.24 3.20
CA GLU A 35 8.97 -3.99 2.79
C GLU A 35 7.90 -2.97 2.41
N VAL A 36 7.92 -1.80 3.07
CA VAL A 36 6.85 -0.80 2.99
C VAL A 36 7.43 0.53 2.51
N ALA A 37 6.78 1.14 1.52
CA ALA A 37 7.00 2.54 1.15
C ALA A 37 5.77 3.34 1.56
N ALA A 38 5.94 4.33 2.44
CA ALA A 38 4.85 5.11 2.98
C ALA A 38 4.79 6.52 2.38
N PHE A 39 3.59 6.97 2.02
CA PHE A 39 3.32 8.20 1.30
C PHE A 39 2.27 9.05 2.04
N PRO A 40 2.46 10.39 2.11
CA PRO A 40 1.49 11.30 2.72
C PRO A 40 0.25 11.57 1.88
N ASP A 41 0.27 11.21 0.60
CA ASP A 41 -0.82 11.50 -0.31
C ASP A 41 -0.77 10.59 -1.54
N ALA A 42 -1.91 10.42 -2.19
CA ALA A 42 -2.04 9.61 -3.39
C ALA A 42 -1.15 10.07 -4.56
N ARG A 43 -0.85 11.37 -4.66
CA ARG A 43 -0.05 11.91 -5.76
C ARG A 43 1.41 11.43 -5.67
N SER A 44 1.98 11.48 -4.48
CA SER A 44 3.35 11.00 -4.22
C SER A 44 3.44 9.49 -4.39
N ALA A 45 2.42 8.73 -3.98
CA ALA A 45 2.34 7.30 -4.24
C ALA A 45 2.25 6.98 -5.74
N TYR A 46 1.37 7.66 -6.47
CA TYR A 46 1.21 7.49 -7.92
C TYR A 46 2.49 7.83 -8.69
N ALA A 47 3.19 8.90 -8.30
CA ALA A 47 4.45 9.29 -8.94
C ALA A 47 5.59 8.27 -8.71
N ALA A 48 5.50 7.46 -7.66
CA ALA A 48 6.44 6.39 -7.36
C ALA A 48 6.08 5.06 -8.05
N LEU A 49 4.82 4.89 -8.50
CA LEU A 49 4.41 3.70 -9.22
C LEU A 49 5.17 3.59 -10.55
N SER A 50 5.62 2.37 -10.83
CA SER A 50 6.19 2.00 -12.11
C SER A 50 5.41 0.83 -12.70
N PRO A 51 5.45 0.63 -14.03
CA PRO A 51 4.86 -0.56 -14.67
C PRO A 51 5.46 -1.89 -14.20
N GLU A 52 6.60 -1.86 -13.49
CA GLU A 52 7.26 -3.04 -12.93
C GLU A 52 6.91 -3.26 -11.45
N PHE A 53 6.03 -2.43 -10.88
CA PHE A 53 5.62 -2.55 -9.50
C PHE A 53 4.78 -3.82 -9.30
N ALA A 54 5.38 -4.79 -8.61
CA ALA A 54 4.77 -6.07 -8.28
C ALA A 54 4.48 -6.17 -6.78
N GLY A 55 3.62 -5.27 -6.29
CA GLY A 55 3.23 -5.19 -4.89
C GLY A 55 1.75 -4.91 -4.70
N VAL A 56 1.39 -4.44 -3.51
CA VAL A 56 0.03 -4.00 -3.18
C VAL A 56 0.03 -2.55 -2.76
N ILE A 57 -1.07 -1.85 -3.02
CA ILE A 57 -1.30 -0.51 -2.52
C ILE A 57 -2.30 -0.59 -1.37
N VAL A 58 -2.01 0.05 -0.24
CA VAL A 58 -2.90 0.20 0.91
C VAL A 58 -3.13 1.70 1.08
N THR A 59 -4.38 2.18 0.95
CA THR A 59 -4.69 3.61 1.00
C THR A 59 -5.89 3.88 1.88
N ASP A 60 -5.87 4.97 2.67
CA ASP A 60 -7.10 5.43 3.33
C ASP A 60 -8.09 5.96 2.27
N VAL A 61 -9.36 5.62 2.42
CA VAL A 61 -10.47 6.13 1.62
C VAL A 61 -10.78 7.60 1.95
N ARG A 62 -10.56 8.03 3.21
CA ARG A 62 -10.92 9.36 3.69
C ARG A 62 -9.73 10.29 3.88
N MET A 63 -8.97 10.51 2.80
CA MET A 63 -7.95 11.55 2.77
C MET A 63 -8.55 12.91 2.37
N PRO A 64 -8.26 14.02 3.09
CA PRO A 64 -8.69 15.35 2.68
C PRO A 64 -7.91 15.83 1.44
N GLY A 65 -8.59 15.91 0.28
CA GLY A 65 -8.10 16.63 -0.90
C GLY A 65 -7.89 15.78 -2.16
N VAL A 66 -7.55 14.50 -2.03
CA VAL A 66 -7.56 13.52 -3.12
C VAL A 66 -8.32 12.30 -2.63
N ASP A 67 -9.46 12.01 -3.27
CA ASP A 67 -10.26 10.85 -2.92
C ASP A 67 -9.44 9.58 -3.18
N GLY A 68 -9.31 8.71 -2.17
CA GLY A 68 -8.70 7.38 -2.36
C GLY A 68 -9.38 6.57 -3.48
N ILE A 69 -10.60 6.95 -3.84
CA ILE A 69 -11.35 6.45 -5.00
C ILE A 69 -10.76 6.93 -6.34
N GLU A 70 -10.39 8.20 -6.46
CA GLU A 70 -9.76 8.74 -7.67
C GLU A 70 -8.38 8.11 -7.89
N PHE A 71 -7.63 7.92 -6.80
CA PHE A 71 -6.36 7.21 -6.83
C PHE A 71 -6.54 5.75 -7.26
N PHE A 72 -7.51 5.04 -6.71
CA PHE A 72 -7.85 3.69 -7.14
C PHE A 72 -8.20 3.61 -8.63
N GLN A 73 -8.95 4.57 -9.16
CA GLN A 73 -9.26 4.63 -10.59
C GLN A 73 -8.00 4.80 -11.44
N GLN A 74 -7.12 5.74 -11.09
CA GLN A 74 -5.86 5.96 -11.81
C GLN A 74 -4.95 4.72 -11.78
N VAL A 75 -4.86 4.05 -10.62
CA VAL A 75 -4.11 2.80 -10.49
C VAL A 75 -4.69 1.71 -11.38
N ARG A 76 -6.02 1.56 -11.42
CA ARG A 76 -6.68 0.57 -12.28
C ARG A 76 -6.54 0.85 -13.76
N GLU A 77 -6.41 2.11 -14.17
CA GLU A 77 -6.10 2.48 -15.55
C GLU A 77 -4.66 2.13 -15.93
N LEU A 78 -3.72 2.24 -14.98
CA LEU A 78 -2.33 1.87 -15.16
C LEU A 78 -2.15 0.34 -15.22
N ASP A 79 -2.72 -0.37 -14.24
CA ASP A 79 -2.68 -1.81 -14.13
C ASP A 79 -3.96 -2.33 -13.45
N PRO A 80 -4.89 -2.93 -14.21
CA PRO A 80 -6.13 -3.49 -13.67
C PRO A 80 -5.93 -4.68 -12.73
N GLU A 81 -4.77 -5.35 -12.79
CA GLU A 81 -4.42 -6.52 -11.98
C GLU A 81 -3.70 -6.12 -10.68
N LEU A 82 -3.28 -4.86 -10.54
CA LEU A 82 -2.59 -4.40 -9.34
C LEU A 82 -3.57 -4.34 -8.14
N PRO A 83 -3.29 -5.08 -7.05
CA PRO A 83 -4.18 -5.10 -5.91
C PRO A 83 -4.10 -3.77 -5.15
N VAL A 84 -5.27 -3.21 -4.85
CA VAL A 84 -5.43 -1.99 -4.04
C VAL A 84 -6.40 -2.28 -2.90
N ILE A 85 -5.92 -2.10 -1.67
CA ILE A 85 -6.69 -2.24 -0.45
C ILE A 85 -7.06 -0.84 0.04
N LEU A 86 -8.37 -0.59 0.04
CA LEU A 86 -8.96 0.62 0.60
C LEU A 86 -9.22 0.41 2.09
N VAL A 87 -8.52 1.16 2.94
CA VAL A 87 -8.70 1.16 4.40
C VAL A 87 -9.60 2.35 4.75
N THR A 88 -10.58 2.19 5.63
CA THR A 88 -11.44 3.32 6.05
C THR A 88 -11.22 3.62 7.53
N GLY A 89 -10.50 4.69 7.86
CA GLY A 89 -10.29 5.08 9.25
C GLY A 89 -9.59 4.04 10.15
N HIS A 90 -9.47 4.39 11.43
CA HIS A 90 -8.48 3.93 12.42
C HIS A 90 -8.44 2.42 12.80
N GLY A 91 -8.91 1.49 11.96
CA GLY A 91 -9.16 0.09 12.36
C GLY A 91 -8.62 -1.03 11.46
N ASP A 92 -8.40 -0.83 10.16
CA ASP A 92 -8.37 -1.98 9.22
C ASP A 92 -7.03 -2.29 8.56
N VAL A 93 -5.91 -1.71 9.03
CA VAL A 93 -4.57 -2.08 8.54
C VAL A 93 -4.30 -3.57 8.77
N ALA A 94 -4.68 -4.11 9.93
CA ALA A 94 -4.55 -5.54 10.23
C ALA A 94 -5.34 -6.42 9.25
N MET A 95 -6.53 -5.97 8.83
CA MET A 95 -7.34 -6.65 7.83
C MET A 95 -6.69 -6.62 6.45
N ALA A 96 -6.06 -5.50 6.08
CA ALA A 96 -5.27 -5.39 4.85
C ALA A 96 -4.09 -6.37 4.85
N VAL A 97 -3.40 -6.51 5.99
CA VAL A 97 -2.34 -7.52 6.16
C VAL A 97 -2.89 -8.94 6.02
N GLU A 98 -4.04 -9.22 6.62
CA GLU A 98 -4.68 -10.53 6.53
C GLU A 98 -5.12 -10.85 5.09
N ALA A 99 -5.66 -9.88 4.35
CA ALA A 99 -6.02 -10.01 2.94
C ALA A 99 -4.80 -10.32 2.06
N MET A 100 -3.67 -9.64 2.30
CA MET A 100 -2.39 -9.95 1.63
C MET A 100 -1.91 -11.38 1.92
N ARG A 101 -2.01 -11.84 3.17
CA ARG A 101 -1.55 -13.17 3.59
C ARG A 101 -2.44 -14.30 3.08
N ASN A 102 -3.75 -14.06 3.00
CA ASN A 102 -4.73 -15.04 2.54
C ASN A 102 -4.87 -15.08 1.01
N GLY A 103 -4.12 -14.25 0.27
CA GLY A 103 -4.18 -14.19 -1.19
C GLY A 103 -5.55 -13.76 -1.70
N ALA A 104 -6.24 -12.87 -0.96
CA ALA A 104 -7.63 -12.57 -1.20
C ALA A 104 -7.82 -11.73 -2.48
N ALA A 105 -8.03 -12.44 -3.58
CA ALA A 105 -8.90 -12.04 -4.65
C ALA A 105 -10.33 -12.50 -4.31
N ASP A 106 -11.25 -11.53 -4.19
CA ASP A 106 -12.65 -11.64 -4.63
C ASP A 106 -13.08 -10.27 -5.17
#